data_AF-A0AAD9CNL3-F1
#
_entry.id   AF-A0AAD9CNL3-F1
#
_cell.length_a   1.000
_cell.length_b   1.000
_cell.length_c   1.000
_cell.angle_alpha   90.00
_cell.angle_beta   90.00
_cell.angle_gamma   90.00
#
_symmetry.space_group_name_H-M   'P 1'
#
loop_
_entity.id
_entity.type
_entity.pdbx_description
1 polymer ?
#
loop_
_entity_poly.entity_id
_entity_poly.type
_entity_poly.pdbx_seq_one_letter_code
_entity_poly.pdbx_strand_id
1 'polypeptide(L)'
;TVNFDLTKNYLDLVERKAIIGLYNYAHEMTHGASDREYPRLGQMIVDYENPLKKLMEEFVPHGKSLSDALISLQMVYPRRNLSADQWRNAQLLSLISAPSTMLNPAQSDTMPCEYLSLDAMEKWIVFGFILCHSVLNTDATALSLWKLALQSSTCLCLFRDEVFHIHKAAEDLFVNIRGYNKRINDIRECKEQALSHAGSMHRERRKFLRSALKELATALFVFMALSFARDEIIWLLRHADNIQKKTELIFYMEELRAHVRKYGPVMQRYYVQYLSGFDAVVLNELVQNLSVCPEDESIIMSSFVNTMTSLSVKQVEDGEVFDFRGMRLDWFRLQAYTSVSKASLGISDHKELGKMMNTIIFHTKMVDSLVEMLVETSDLSIFCRAFEKMFQQCLELPSQSRHSICFPLLCTHFMSCTHELCPEEVHTHTHTHTHTARHHIGDRSLSLCNMFLDEMAKQARNLITDICTEQCTLSDQTISQAVNKKSKKATGKKGEPEREKPGVESMRKNRLLVTNLDKLHTALSELCFSINYVPNLAVWEHTFTPREYLTSHLEIRFTK
;
A
#
# COMPACT_ATOMS: atom_id res chain seq x y z
N THR A 1 19.65 -10.84 0.21
CA THR A 1 20.34 -9.52 0.30
C THR A 1 21.37 -9.29 -0.79
N VAL A 2 21.73 -10.29 -1.61
CA VAL A 2 22.76 -10.17 -2.67
C VAL A 2 22.12 -10.27 -4.06
N ASN A 3 21.55 -11.43 -4.41
CA ASN A 3 20.78 -11.67 -5.64
C ASN A 3 19.28 -11.43 -5.40
N PHE A 4 18.90 -10.16 -5.21
CA PHE A 4 17.55 -9.77 -4.77
C PHE A 4 16.46 -10.23 -5.74
N ASP A 5 16.59 -9.92 -7.04
CA ASP A 5 15.56 -10.22 -8.04
C ASP A 5 15.37 -11.72 -8.22
N LEU A 6 16.45 -12.50 -8.25
CA LEU A 6 16.38 -13.96 -8.33
C LEU A 6 15.67 -14.56 -7.10
N THR A 7 16.06 -14.10 -5.90
CA THR A 7 15.46 -14.60 -4.65
C THR A 7 13.99 -14.25 -4.55
N LYS A 8 13.62 -12.99 -4.86
CA LYS A 8 12.23 -12.51 -4.82
C LYS A 8 11.35 -13.29 -5.80
N ASN A 9 11.75 -13.38 -7.07
CA ASN A 9 10.95 -14.06 -8.09
C ASN A 9 10.80 -15.57 -7.81
N TYR A 10 11.83 -16.20 -7.23
CA TYR A 10 11.73 -17.61 -6.82
C TYR A 10 10.67 -17.82 -5.73
N LEU A 11 10.59 -16.92 -4.74
CA LEU A 11 9.61 -17.02 -3.65
C LEU A 11 8.18 -16.66 -4.10
N ASP A 12 8.01 -15.77 -5.09
CA ASP A 12 6.70 -15.33 -5.59
C ASP A 12 5.96 -16.40 -6.43
N LEU A 13 6.65 -17.39 -7.02
CA LEU A 13 6.08 -18.32 -8.02
C LEU A 13 5.17 -19.44 -7.44
N VAL A 14 5.13 -19.64 -6.13
CA VAL A 14 4.67 -20.91 -5.50
C VAL A 14 3.13 -21.07 -5.33
N GLU A 15 2.25 -20.16 -5.79
CA GLU A 15 0.82 -20.11 -5.40
C GLU A 15 -0.24 -20.16 -6.55
N ARG A 16 -0.81 -21.30 -7.03
CA ARG A 16 -2.06 -21.33 -7.90
C ARG A 16 -2.80 -22.69 -7.96
N LYS A 17 -4.18 -22.77 -7.98
CA LYS A 17 -5.11 -23.77 -8.68
C LYS A 17 -6.64 -23.39 -8.71
N ALA A 18 -7.45 -24.01 -9.61
CA ALA A 18 -8.91 -23.80 -9.89
C ALA A 18 -9.72 -25.03 -10.50
N ILE A 19 -11.05 -24.88 -10.76
CA ILE A 19 -12.23 -25.84 -10.85
C ILE A 19 -12.64 -26.40 -12.26
N ILE A 20 -13.12 -27.68 -12.40
CA ILE A 20 -13.18 -28.43 -13.72
C ILE A 20 -14.40 -29.35 -14.05
N GLY A 21 -15.13 -29.95 -13.09
CA GLY A 21 -15.96 -31.14 -13.35
C GLY A 21 -17.19 -31.01 -14.27
N LEU A 22 -17.91 -29.89 -14.23
CA LEU A 22 -19.19 -29.73 -14.96
C LEU A 22 -19.01 -29.54 -16.48
N TYR A 23 -17.89 -28.97 -16.91
CA TYR A 23 -17.60 -28.72 -18.32
C TYR A 23 -17.39 -30.04 -19.10
N ASN A 24 -16.66 -30.99 -18.52
CA ASN A 24 -16.33 -32.24 -19.22
C ASN A 24 -17.56 -33.11 -19.47
N TYR A 25 -18.51 -33.17 -18.52
CA TYR A 25 -19.72 -33.95 -18.70
C TYR A 25 -20.55 -33.44 -19.90
N ALA A 26 -20.66 -32.12 -20.07
CA ALA A 26 -21.32 -31.52 -21.22
C ALA A 26 -20.52 -31.74 -22.53
N HIS A 27 -19.19 -31.68 -22.47
CA HIS A 27 -18.32 -31.94 -23.62
C HIS A 27 -18.45 -33.39 -24.13
N GLU A 28 -18.46 -34.35 -23.21
CA GLU A 28 -18.59 -35.79 -23.51
C GLU A 28 -19.95 -36.12 -24.11
N MET A 29 -21.04 -35.56 -23.56
CA MET A 29 -22.39 -35.72 -24.14
C MET A 29 -22.53 -35.11 -25.55
N THR A 30 -21.70 -34.12 -25.89
CA THR A 30 -21.76 -33.42 -27.19
C THR A 30 -20.84 -34.05 -28.25
N HIS A 31 -19.64 -34.49 -27.86
CA HIS A 31 -18.59 -34.92 -28.79
C HIS A 31 -18.27 -36.42 -28.70
N GLY A 32 -18.94 -37.17 -27.81
CA GLY A 32 -18.75 -38.61 -27.65
C GLY A 32 -17.45 -39.02 -26.95
N ALA A 33 -16.66 -38.05 -26.48
CA ALA A 33 -15.43 -38.27 -25.72
C ALA A 33 -15.18 -37.11 -24.74
N SER A 34 -14.51 -37.41 -23.62
CA SER A 34 -14.04 -36.39 -22.68
C SER A 34 -13.12 -35.37 -23.36
N ASP A 35 -13.07 -34.17 -22.79
CA ASP A 35 -12.11 -33.15 -23.22
C ASP A 35 -10.67 -33.66 -23.08
N ARG A 36 -9.79 -33.27 -24.00
CA ARG A 36 -8.41 -33.78 -24.08
C ARG A 36 -7.62 -33.50 -22.79
N GLU A 37 -7.84 -32.35 -22.16
CA GLU A 37 -7.12 -31.94 -20.96
C GLU A 37 -7.78 -32.48 -19.68
N TYR A 38 -9.04 -32.90 -19.74
CA TYR A 38 -9.80 -33.35 -18.58
C TYR A 38 -9.14 -34.46 -17.75
N PRO A 39 -8.54 -35.53 -18.30
CA PRO A 39 -7.92 -36.56 -17.48
C PRO A 39 -6.78 -36.03 -16.59
N ARG A 40 -5.90 -35.20 -17.17
CA ARG A 40 -4.79 -34.57 -16.45
C ARG A 40 -5.28 -33.52 -15.47
N LEU A 41 -6.29 -32.77 -15.86
CA LEU A 41 -6.85 -31.68 -15.11
C LEU A 41 -7.71 -32.16 -13.92
N GLY A 42 -8.48 -33.24 -14.12
CA GLY A 42 -9.19 -33.96 -13.07
C GLY A 42 -8.23 -34.61 -12.07
N GLN A 43 -7.16 -35.27 -12.56
CA GLN A 43 -6.11 -35.81 -11.68
C GLN A 43 -5.46 -34.70 -10.84
N MET A 44 -5.17 -33.55 -11.45
CA MET A 44 -4.62 -32.40 -10.74
C MET A 44 -5.53 -31.90 -9.61
N ILE A 45 -6.85 -31.95 -9.77
CA ILE A 45 -7.80 -31.55 -8.72
C ILE A 45 -7.82 -32.56 -7.58
N VAL A 46 -7.84 -33.85 -7.90
CA VAL A 46 -7.83 -34.92 -6.90
C VAL A 46 -6.51 -34.89 -6.11
N ASP A 47 -5.38 -34.80 -6.79
CA ASP A 47 -4.06 -34.77 -6.15
C ASP A 47 -3.89 -33.57 -5.20
N TYR A 48 -4.55 -32.45 -5.49
CA TYR A 48 -4.47 -31.21 -4.73
C TYR A 48 -5.76 -30.89 -3.99
N GLU A 49 -6.61 -31.88 -3.68
CA GLU A 49 -7.77 -31.71 -2.82
C GLU A 49 -7.37 -31.16 -1.43
N ASN A 50 -6.19 -31.57 -0.95
CA ASN A 50 -5.47 -30.90 0.15
C ASN A 50 -4.16 -30.30 -0.40
N PRO A 51 -4.17 -29.04 -0.90
CA PRO A 51 -3.06 -28.48 -1.64
C PRO A 51 -1.76 -28.44 -0.84
N LEU A 52 -1.81 -27.99 0.41
CA LEU A 52 -0.61 -27.84 1.23
C LEU A 52 0.01 -29.19 1.57
N LYS A 53 -0.79 -30.21 1.88
CA LYS A 53 -0.25 -31.56 2.13
C LYS A 53 0.48 -32.11 0.90
N LYS A 54 -0.13 -32.00 -0.29
CA LYS A 54 0.49 -32.45 -1.54
C LYS A 54 1.75 -31.67 -1.87
N LEU A 55 1.71 -30.36 -1.72
CA LEU A 55 2.86 -29.48 -1.97
C LEU A 55 4.03 -29.78 -1.01
N MET A 56 3.77 -30.09 0.26
CA MET A 56 4.83 -30.50 1.21
C MET A 56 5.58 -31.75 0.72
N GLU A 57 4.88 -32.73 0.13
CA GLU A 57 5.49 -33.93 -0.45
C GLU A 57 6.29 -33.60 -1.72
N GLU A 58 5.76 -32.73 -2.59
CA GLU A 58 6.40 -32.32 -3.84
C GLU A 58 7.62 -31.41 -3.63
N PHE A 59 7.66 -30.65 -2.52
CA PHE A 59 8.74 -29.71 -2.23
C PHE A 59 9.93 -30.33 -1.50
N VAL A 60 9.90 -31.62 -1.14
CA VAL A 60 11.03 -32.35 -0.57
C VAL A 60 12.34 -32.18 -1.38
N PRO A 61 12.38 -32.41 -2.71
CA PRO A 61 13.60 -32.17 -3.51
C PRO A 61 14.02 -30.70 -3.59
N HIS A 62 13.10 -29.76 -3.35
CA HIS A 62 13.33 -28.31 -3.37
C HIS A 62 13.70 -27.75 -1.99
N GLY A 63 13.70 -28.58 -0.95
CA GLY A 63 13.83 -28.14 0.44
C GLY A 63 15.10 -27.33 0.72
N LYS A 64 16.24 -27.70 0.11
CA LYS A 64 17.52 -27.00 0.33
C LYS A 64 17.54 -25.59 -0.26
N SER A 65 17.16 -25.44 -1.52
CA SER A 65 17.15 -24.12 -2.18
C SER A 65 16.13 -23.20 -1.54
N LEU A 66 14.96 -23.72 -1.20
CA LEU A 66 13.91 -22.96 -0.52
C LEU A 66 14.35 -22.53 0.88
N SER A 67 14.92 -23.43 1.69
CA SER A 67 15.38 -23.09 3.04
C SER A 67 16.47 -22.02 3.02
N ASP A 68 17.43 -22.10 2.09
CA ASP A 68 18.51 -21.14 1.99
C ASP A 68 17.99 -19.73 1.66
N ALA A 69 17.04 -19.66 0.71
CA ALA A 69 16.37 -18.43 0.34
C ALA A 69 15.62 -17.82 1.53
N LEU A 70 14.84 -18.63 2.26
CA LEU A 70 14.06 -18.19 3.41
C LEU A 70 14.93 -17.76 4.61
N ILE A 71 15.98 -18.53 4.91
CA ILE A 71 16.92 -18.21 6.00
C ILE A 71 17.63 -16.87 5.71
N SER A 72 17.88 -16.52 4.44
CA SER A 72 18.44 -15.21 4.08
C SER A 72 17.57 -14.02 4.53
N LEU A 73 16.26 -14.22 4.70
CA LEU A 73 15.33 -13.20 5.21
C LEU A 73 15.59 -12.86 6.68
N GLN A 74 16.35 -13.67 7.43
CA GLN A 74 16.80 -13.37 8.78
C GLN A 74 17.52 -12.00 8.88
N MET A 75 18.18 -11.56 7.80
CA MET A 75 18.88 -10.27 7.75
C MET A 75 17.96 -9.06 7.51
N VAL A 76 16.67 -9.30 7.19
CA VAL A 76 15.73 -8.26 6.77
C VAL A 76 14.45 -8.29 7.60
N TYR A 77 13.76 -9.43 7.66
CA TYR A 77 12.42 -9.52 8.24
C TYR A 77 12.40 -9.10 9.73
N PRO A 78 13.30 -9.59 10.60
CA PRO A 78 13.28 -9.19 12.02
C PRO A 78 13.50 -7.70 12.23
N ARG A 79 14.43 -7.07 11.50
CA ARG A 79 14.71 -5.63 11.61
C ARG A 79 13.64 -4.74 10.97
N ARG A 80 12.84 -5.28 10.05
CA ARG A 80 11.69 -4.61 9.46
C ARG A 80 10.42 -4.81 10.30
N ASN A 81 10.31 -5.91 11.03
CA ASN A 81 9.18 -6.27 11.87
C ASN A 81 9.30 -5.76 13.33
N LEU A 82 9.77 -4.52 13.52
CA LEU A 82 9.96 -3.93 14.87
C LEU A 82 8.70 -3.24 15.41
N SER A 83 8.62 -3.04 16.72
CA SER A 83 7.52 -2.31 17.36
C SER A 83 7.62 -0.79 17.12
N ALA A 84 6.51 -0.08 17.34
CA ALA A 84 6.50 1.38 17.26
C ALA A 84 7.45 2.06 18.27
N ASP A 85 7.69 1.46 19.44
CA ASP A 85 8.64 1.98 20.41
C ASP A 85 10.08 1.87 19.91
N GLN A 86 10.41 0.75 19.26
CA GLN A 86 11.72 0.59 18.63
C GLN A 86 11.90 1.56 17.46
N TRP A 87 10.85 1.82 16.67
CA TRP A 87 10.87 2.84 15.62
C TRP A 87 11.08 4.25 16.17
N ARG A 88 10.44 4.59 17.30
CA ARG A 88 10.67 5.86 18.01
C ARG A 88 12.10 5.99 18.50
N ASN A 89 12.65 4.94 19.11
CA ASN A 89 14.02 4.93 19.61
C ASN A 89 15.05 5.09 18.48
N ALA A 90 14.77 4.52 17.30
CA ALA A 90 15.60 4.68 16.11
C ALA A 90 15.33 5.98 15.33
N GLN A 91 14.34 6.79 15.75
CA GLN A 91 13.86 7.98 15.01
C GLN A 91 13.61 7.67 13.52
N LEU A 92 13.00 6.52 13.25
CA LEU A 92 12.79 5.99 11.91
C LEU A 92 12.02 6.98 11.03
N LEU A 93 12.49 7.20 9.79
CA LEU A 93 11.98 8.17 8.81
C LEU A 93 12.14 9.65 9.19
N SER A 94 12.81 9.99 10.30
CA SER A 94 13.04 11.39 10.66
C SER A 94 14.14 12.02 9.81
N LEU A 95 13.86 13.20 9.25
CA LEU A 95 14.82 14.03 8.50
C LEU A 95 15.50 15.08 9.37
N ILE A 96 14.91 15.38 10.52
CA ILE A 96 15.33 16.45 11.43
C ILE A 96 16.01 15.92 12.69
N SER A 97 16.09 14.60 12.84
CA SER A 97 16.84 13.94 13.93
C SER A 97 18.33 14.30 13.89
N ALA A 98 18.90 14.36 12.69
CA ALA A 98 20.27 14.79 12.43
C ALA A 98 20.30 15.84 11.30
N PRO A 99 20.06 17.14 11.60
CA PRO A 99 19.95 18.19 10.58
C PRO A 99 21.19 18.33 9.68
N SER A 100 22.38 17.97 10.20
CA SER A 100 23.64 17.99 9.44
C SER A 100 23.69 16.95 8.31
N THR A 101 22.85 15.91 8.33
CA THR A 101 22.84 14.85 7.31
C THR A 101 21.71 15.02 6.30
N MET A 102 20.96 16.13 6.32
CA MET A 102 19.81 16.34 5.41
C MET A 102 20.19 16.33 3.92
N LEU A 103 21.43 16.70 3.58
CA LEU A 103 21.94 16.68 2.21
C LEU A 103 22.56 15.33 1.82
N ASN A 104 22.78 14.44 2.78
CA ASN A 104 23.38 13.14 2.50
C ASN A 104 22.34 12.22 1.87
N PRO A 105 22.71 11.42 0.86
CA PRO A 105 21.82 10.39 0.35
C PRO A 105 21.49 9.42 1.48
N ALA A 106 20.20 9.22 1.74
CA ALA A 106 19.78 8.07 2.52
C ALA A 106 20.04 6.82 1.67
N GLN A 107 20.89 5.92 2.14
CA GLN A 107 21.33 4.73 1.40
C GLN A 107 21.56 3.55 2.35
N SER A 108 21.45 2.34 1.79
CA SER A 108 21.68 1.05 2.44
C SER A 108 22.20 0.08 1.40
N ASP A 109 23.14 -0.80 1.77
CA ASP A 109 23.64 -1.88 0.90
C ASP A 109 22.53 -2.86 0.45
N THR A 110 21.34 -2.75 1.04
CA THR A 110 20.16 -3.53 0.70
C THR A 110 18.96 -2.64 0.34
N MET A 111 19.17 -1.59 -0.46
CA MET A 111 18.11 -0.66 -0.93
C MET A 111 16.75 -1.32 -1.20
N PRO A 112 16.63 -2.37 -2.05
CA PRO A 112 15.32 -2.97 -2.35
C PRO A 112 14.69 -3.69 -1.15
N CYS A 113 15.48 -4.08 -0.14
CA CYS A 113 14.98 -4.67 1.10
C CYS A 113 14.41 -3.62 2.07
N GLU A 114 14.69 -2.32 1.90
CA GLU A 114 14.21 -1.28 2.81
C GLU A 114 12.73 -0.94 2.59
N TYR A 115 12.23 -1.12 1.37
CA TYR A 115 10.82 -0.91 1.00
C TYR A 115 10.11 -2.18 0.52
N LEU A 116 10.77 -3.35 0.58
CA LEU A 116 10.11 -4.63 0.34
C LEU A 116 8.94 -4.80 1.32
N SER A 117 7.77 -5.18 0.81
CA SER A 117 6.57 -5.34 1.63
C SER A 117 6.76 -6.39 2.72
N LEU A 118 6.48 -6.00 3.96
CA LEU A 118 6.53 -6.89 5.10
C LEU A 118 5.49 -8.00 4.98
N ASP A 119 4.36 -7.71 4.34
CA ASP A 119 3.26 -8.65 4.06
C ASP A 119 3.71 -9.78 3.12
N ALA A 120 4.42 -9.44 2.04
CA ALA A 120 4.97 -10.44 1.12
C ALA A 120 6.01 -11.34 1.81
N MET A 121 6.92 -10.74 2.59
CA MET A 121 7.92 -11.50 3.35
C MET A 121 7.26 -12.44 4.37
N GLU A 122 6.19 -12.01 5.03
CA GLU A 122 5.42 -12.83 5.96
C GLU A 122 4.80 -14.04 5.24
N LYS A 123 4.18 -13.85 4.07
CA LYS A 123 3.69 -14.96 3.22
C LYS A 123 4.79 -15.94 2.85
N TRP A 124 5.94 -15.45 2.38
CA TRP A 124 7.07 -16.29 2.01
C TRP A 124 7.57 -17.14 3.19
N ILE A 125 7.73 -16.52 4.38
CA ILE A 125 8.18 -17.22 5.58
C ILE A 125 7.16 -18.26 6.03
N VAL A 126 5.88 -17.91 6.10
CA VAL A 126 4.83 -18.81 6.59
C VAL A 126 4.64 -20.01 5.67
N PHE A 127 4.40 -19.78 4.38
CA PHE A 127 4.17 -20.87 3.43
C PHE A 127 5.47 -21.63 3.11
N GLY A 128 6.56 -20.91 2.89
CA GLY A 128 7.84 -21.51 2.52
C GLY A 128 8.35 -22.51 3.56
N PHE A 129 8.30 -22.18 4.85
CA PHE A 129 8.71 -23.12 5.90
C PHE A 129 7.71 -24.25 6.16
N ILE A 130 6.43 -24.10 5.78
CA ILE A 130 5.50 -25.23 5.72
C ILE A 130 5.93 -26.20 4.62
N LEU A 131 6.31 -25.69 3.44
CA LEU A 131 6.73 -26.52 2.30
C LEU A 131 8.05 -27.24 2.54
N CYS A 132 9.03 -26.60 3.19
CA CYS A 132 10.29 -27.24 3.59
C CYS A 132 10.33 -27.60 5.09
N HIS A 133 9.23 -28.12 5.64
CA HIS A 133 9.01 -28.30 7.08
C HIS A 133 10.08 -29.08 7.86
N SER A 134 10.87 -29.94 7.22
CA SER A 134 11.97 -30.66 7.88
C SER A 134 13.02 -29.73 8.50
N VAL A 135 13.21 -28.54 7.92
CA VAL A 135 14.15 -27.53 8.41
C VAL A 135 13.73 -26.97 9.77
N LEU A 136 12.43 -26.93 10.08
CA LEU A 136 11.91 -26.43 11.37
C LEU A 136 12.34 -27.29 12.56
N ASN A 137 12.75 -28.54 12.33
CA ASN A 137 13.26 -29.42 13.39
C ASN A 137 14.79 -29.44 13.48
N THR A 138 15.49 -28.96 12.47
CA THR A 138 16.95 -29.08 12.34
C THR A 138 17.69 -27.75 12.42
N ASP A 139 17.03 -26.63 12.08
CA ASP A 139 17.60 -25.29 12.09
C ASP A 139 16.81 -24.36 13.04
N ALA A 140 17.50 -23.83 14.05
CA ALA A 140 16.90 -22.94 15.04
C ALA A 140 16.57 -21.54 14.48
N THR A 141 17.32 -21.07 13.49
CA THR A 141 17.08 -19.79 12.80
C THR A 141 15.83 -19.88 11.95
N ALA A 142 15.63 -20.99 11.22
CA ALA A 142 14.40 -21.22 10.47
C ALA A 142 13.17 -21.23 11.40
N LEU A 143 13.26 -21.94 12.53
CA LEU A 143 12.17 -22.00 13.51
C LEU A 143 11.87 -20.63 14.13
N SER A 144 12.88 -19.87 14.54
CA SER A 144 12.68 -18.56 15.16
C SER A 144 12.04 -17.57 14.19
N LEU A 145 12.47 -17.59 12.93
CA LEU A 145 11.93 -16.75 11.87
C LEU A 145 10.46 -17.09 11.57
N TRP A 146 10.14 -18.39 11.50
CA TRP A 146 8.76 -18.86 11.33
C TRP A 146 7.88 -18.47 12.51
N LYS A 147 8.32 -18.69 13.76
CA LYS A 147 7.57 -18.28 14.96
C LYS A 147 7.30 -16.77 14.98
N LEU A 148 8.29 -15.95 14.62
CA LEU A 148 8.12 -14.49 14.57
C LEU A 148 7.02 -14.08 13.57
N ALA A 149 6.96 -14.73 12.40
CA ALA A 149 5.87 -14.51 11.45
C ALA A 149 4.51 -14.99 11.99
N LEU A 150 4.46 -16.17 12.61
CA LEU A 150 3.22 -16.68 13.23
C LEU A 150 2.69 -15.81 14.37
N GLN A 151 3.54 -15.02 15.03
CA GLN A 151 3.14 -14.10 16.11
C GLN A 151 2.61 -12.76 15.56
N SER A 152 2.85 -12.46 14.28
CA SER A 152 2.58 -11.15 13.67
C SER A 152 1.18 -11.04 13.07
N SER A 153 0.60 -12.14 12.60
CA SER A 153 -0.73 -12.17 11.97
C SER A 153 -1.54 -13.40 12.39
N THR A 154 -2.87 -13.32 12.29
CA THR A 154 -3.77 -14.48 12.45
C THR A 154 -4.29 -15.00 11.10
N CYS A 155 -4.28 -14.16 10.07
CA CYS A 155 -4.57 -14.55 8.69
C CYS A 155 -3.63 -13.85 7.69
N LEU A 156 -3.45 -14.50 6.54
CA LEU A 156 -2.72 -13.96 5.39
C LEU A 156 -3.66 -13.76 4.21
N CYS A 157 -3.33 -12.83 3.31
CA CYS A 157 -4.04 -12.70 2.04
C CYS A 157 -3.53 -13.76 1.05
N LEU A 158 -4.42 -14.64 0.59
CA LEU A 158 -4.13 -15.51 -0.55
C LEU A 158 -4.16 -14.65 -1.83
N PHE A 159 -5.32 -14.08 -2.11
CA PHE A 159 -5.52 -13.15 -3.22
C PHE A 159 -6.70 -12.22 -2.92
N ARG A 160 -6.46 -10.91 -2.99
CA ARG A 160 -7.44 -9.85 -2.69
C ARG A 160 -8.07 -10.02 -1.29
N ASP A 161 -9.37 -10.27 -1.22
CA ASP A 161 -10.17 -10.44 -0.01
C ASP A 161 -10.18 -11.89 0.52
N GLU A 162 -9.64 -12.85 -0.23
CA GLU A 162 -9.54 -14.24 0.19
C GLU A 162 -8.41 -14.42 1.21
N VAL A 163 -8.75 -14.86 2.42
CA VAL A 163 -7.83 -14.98 3.55
C VAL A 163 -7.55 -16.43 3.92
N PHE A 164 -6.31 -16.70 4.34
CA PHE A 164 -5.85 -17.98 4.86
C PHE A 164 -5.62 -17.88 6.37
N HIS A 165 -6.33 -18.69 7.17
CA HIS A 165 -6.18 -18.75 8.61
C HIS A 165 -4.98 -19.61 9.02
N ILE A 166 -3.89 -18.93 9.39
CA ILE A 166 -2.54 -19.51 9.49
C ILE A 166 -2.50 -20.67 10.48
N HIS A 167 -2.80 -20.39 11.75
CA HIS A 167 -2.54 -21.33 12.84
C HIS A 167 -3.42 -22.58 12.75
N LYS A 168 -4.68 -22.42 12.35
CA LYS A 168 -5.62 -23.55 12.23
C LYS A 168 -5.19 -24.48 11.12
N ALA A 169 -4.91 -23.95 9.93
CA ALA A 169 -4.47 -24.75 8.79
C ALA A 169 -3.10 -25.42 9.05
N ALA A 170 -2.15 -24.69 9.65
CA ALA A 170 -0.86 -25.26 10.01
C ALA A 170 -1.00 -26.39 11.06
N GLU A 171 -1.81 -26.19 12.10
CA GLU A 171 -2.06 -27.23 13.13
C GLU A 171 -2.67 -28.50 12.51
N ASP A 172 -3.68 -28.35 11.64
CA ASP A 172 -4.33 -29.47 10.95
C ASP A 172 -3.37 -30.26 10.05
N LEU A 173 -2.39 -29.59 9.44
CA LEU A 173 -1.33 -30.24 8.67
C LEU A 173 -0.38 -31.01 9.57
N PHE A 174 0.19 -30.35 10.59
CA PHE A 174 1.26 -30.94 11.43
C PHE A 174 0.78 -32.05 12.38
N VAL A 175 -0.51 -32.07 12.77
CA VAL A 175 -1.12 -33.19 13.52
C VAL A 175 -1.01 -34.53 12.78
N ASN A 176 -1.03 -34.48 11.45
CA ASN A 176 -0.97 -35.68 10.62
C ASN A 176 0.46 -36.14 10.32
N ILE A 177 1.50 -35.47 10.86
CA ILE A 177 2.90 -35.75 10.56
C ILE A 177 3.65 -36.20 11.83
N ARG A 178 4.17 -37.43 11.80
CA ARG A 178 4.99 -37.97 12.90
C ARG A 178 6.24 -37.12 13.11
N GLY A 179 6.55 -36.82 14.38
CA GLY A 179 7.73 -36.04 14.78
C GLY A 179 7.51 -34.54 14.94
N TYR A 180 6.29 -34.02 14.74
CA TYR A 180 5.99 -32.58 14.78
C TYR A 180 5.18 -32.13 16.01
N ASN A 181 5.02 -32.98 17.03
CA ASN A 181 4.30 -32.64 18.27
C ASN A 181 4.80 -31.36 18.95
N LYS A 182 6.12 -31.10 18.90
CA LYS A 182 6.69 -29.84 19.42
C LYS A 182 6.23 -28.63 18.62
N ARG A 183 6.12 -28.75 17.29
CA ARG A 183 5.70 -27.66 16.39
C ARG A 183 4.22 -27.32 16.57
N ILE A 184 3.39 -28.30 16.90
CA ILE A 184 1.98 -28.04 17.28
C ILE A 184 1.90 -27.12 18.50
N ASN A 185 2.74 -27.36 19.51
CA ASN A 185 2.80 -26.49 20.69
C ASN A 185 3.29 -25.08 20.33
N ASP A 186 4.32 -24.96 19.47
CA ASP A 186 4.78 -23.65 18.97
C ASP A 186 3.67 -22.89 18.23
N ILE A 187 2.88 -23.56 17.38
CA ILE A 187 1.77 -22.94 16.64
C ILE A 187 0.72 -22.41 17.60
N ARG A 188 0.34 -23.19 18.63
CA ARG A 188 -0.66 -22.78 19.64
C ARG A 188 -0.17 -21.59 20.47
N GLU A 189 1.09 -21.61 20.90
CA GLU A 189 1.72 -20.48 21.60
C GLU A 189 1.71 -19.21 20.73
N CYS A 190 2.14 -19.33 19.46
CA CYS A 190 2.17 -18.19 18.54
C CYS A 190 0.77 -17.65 18.24
N LYS A 191 -0.24 -18.53 18.16
CA LYS A 191 -1.65 -18.14 18.00
C LYS A 191 -2.15 -17.27 19.15
N GLU A 192 -1.88 -17.68 20.39
CA GLU A 192 -2.26 -16.90 21.58
C GLU A 192 -1.56 -15.55 21.62
N GLN A 193 -0.27 -15.51 21.25
CA GLN A 193 0.50 -14.27 21.17
C GLN A 193 -0.04 -13.33 20.09
N ALA A 194 -0.33 -13.83 18.89
CA ALA A 194 -0.90 -13.04 17.79
C ALA A 194 -2.27 -12.46 18.17
N LEU A 195 -3.16 -13.28 18.75
CA LEU A 195 -4.49 -12.83 19.19
C LEU A 195 -4.43 -11.76 20.29
N SER A 196 -3.45 -11.86 21.19
CA SER A 196 -3.35 -10.95 22.35
C SER A 196 -2.58 -9.66 22.05
N HIS A 197 -1.54 -9.72 21.19
CA HIS A 197 -0.57 -8.63 21.06
C HIS A 197 -0.50 -8.01 19.65
N ALA A 198 -0.75 -8.75 18.57
CA ALA A 198 -0.54 -8.23 17.22
C ALA A 198 -1.44 -7.01 16.95
N GLY A 199 -2.71 -7.07 17.34
CA GLY A 199 -3.66 -5.95 17.15
C GLY A 199 -3.24 -4.65 17.83
N SER A 200 -2.66 -4.72 19.03
CA SER A 200 -2.16 -3.54 19.74
C SER A 200 -0.85 -3.04 19.13
N MET A 201 0.06 -3.94 18.76
CA MET A 201 1.33 -3.63 18.11
C MET A 201 1.12 -2.85 16.80
N HIS A 202 0.29 -3.38 15.89
CA HIS A 202 -0.04 -2.73 14.62
C HIS A 202 -0.79 -1.40 14.81
N ARG A 203 -1.64 -1.29 15.85
CA ARG A 203 -2.29 -0.01 16.20
C ARG A 203 -1.28 1.06 16.57
N GLU A 204 -0.23 0.72 17.33
CA GLU A 204 0.82 1.68 17.67
C GLU A 204 1.72 2.02 16.46
N ARG A 205 1.99 1.06 15.56
CA ARG A 205 2.67 1.34 14.28
C ARG A 205 1.93 2.37 13.44
N ARG A 206 0.61 2.22 13.27
CA ARG A 206 -0.21 3.21 12.56
C ARG A 206 -0.20 4.59 13.22
N LYS A 207 -0.16 4.67 14.56
CA LYS A 207 0.00 5.95 15.26
C LYS A 207 1.34 6.60 14.96
N PHE A 208 2.43 5.83 14.99
CA PHE A 208 3.76 6.31 14.65
C PHE A 208 3.81 6.82 13.20
N LEU A 209 3.33 6.01 12.25
CA LEU A 209 3.36 6.33 10.82
C LEU A 209 2.55 7.59 10.48
N ARG A 210 1.40 7.84 11.14
CA ARG A 210 0.66 9.09 10.92
C ARG A 210 1.51 10.34 11.24
N SER A 211 2.27 10.31 12.33
CA SER A 211 3.19 11.41 12.66
C SER A 211 4.36 11.46 11.70
N ALA A 212 4.99 10.32 11.42
CA ALA A 212 6.18 10.26 10.57
C ALA A 212 5.90 10.70 9.12
N LEU A 213 4.81 10.23 8.50
CA LEU A 213 4.47 10.59 7.12
C LEU A 213 4.09 12.07 6.98
N LYS A 214 3.48 12.66 8.02
CA LYS A 214 3.13 14.09 8.06
C LYS A 214 4.37 15.00 8.03
N GLU A 215 5.50 14.52 8.58
CA GLU A 215 6.75 15.28 8.68
C GLU A 215 7.72 15.03 7.50
N LEU A 216 7.41 14.10 6.60
CA LEU A 216 8.37 13.55 5.64
C LEU A 216 8.39 14.27 4.28
N ALA A 217 9.59 14.45 3.69
CA ALA A 217 9.79 15.16 2.42
C ALA A 217 10.83 14.60 1.41
N THR A 218 11.54 13.48 1.67
CA THR A 218 12.69 13.02 0.82
C THR A 218 12.52 11.67 0.10
N ALA A 219 13.16 11.53 -1.07
CA ALA A 219 13.04 10.41 -2.02
C ALA A 219 13.13 8.95 -1.49
N LEU A 220 14.21 8.51 -0.82
CA LEU A 220 14.29 7.11 -0.35
C LEU A 220 13.25 6.84 0.76
N PHE A 221 13.20 7.72 1.74
CA PHE A 221 12.26 7.57 2.86
C PHE A 221 10.80 7.60 2.38
N VAL A 222 10.50 8.26 1.25
CA VAL A 222 9.15 8.22 0.65
C VAL A 222 8.71 6.79 0.36
N PHE A 223 9.52 5.98 -0.33
CA PHE A 223 9.13 4.62 -0.70
C PHE A 223 9.06 3.67 0.51
N MET A 224 9.95 3.86 1.50
CA MET A 224 9.86 3.14 2.77
C MET A 224 8.56 3.50 3.52
N ALA A 225 8.27 4.79 3.67
CA ALA A 225 7.09 5.29 4.35
C ALA A 225 5.79 4.81 3.69
N LEU A 226 5.74 4.87 2.35
CA LEU A 226 4.65 4.37 1.53
C LEU A 226 4.45 2.87 1.76
N SER A 227 5.51 2.05 1.67
CA SER A 227 5.42 0.60 1.92
C SER A 227 4.94 0.30 3.33
N PHE A 228 5.46 0.98 4.35
CA PHE A 228 5.12 0.66 5.74
C PHE A 228 3.66 1.04 6.03
N ALA A 229 3.20 2.18 5.53
CA ALA A 229 1.82 2.61 5.67
C ALA A 229 0.86 1.68 4.91
N ARG A 230 1.22 1.29 3.68
CA ARG A 230 0.44 0.32 2.88
C ARG A 230 0.31 -0.99 3.63
N ASP A 231 1.41 -1.57 4.11
CA ASP A 231 1.44 -2.85 4.81
C ASP A 231 0.53 -2.83 6.07
N GLU A 232 0.57 -1.74 6.85
CA GLU A 232 -0.30 -1.58 8.02
C GLU A 232 -1.78 -1.40 7.68
N ILE A 233 -2.10 -0.82 6.52
CA ILE A 233 -3.48 -0.67 6.04
C ILE A 233 -4.04 -2.02 5.58
N ILE A 234 -3.29 -2.76 4.75
CA ILE A 234 -3.72 -4.07 4.25
C ILE A 234 -3.82 -5.09 5.39
N TRP A 235 -2.90 -5.03 6.37
CA TRP A 235 -2.96 -5.86 7.56
C TRP A 235 -4.24 -5.59 8.34
N LEU A 236 -4.56 -4.33 8.58
CA LEU A 236 -5.77 -3.98 9.31
C LEU A 236 -7.04 -4.34 8.53
N LEU A 237 -7.05 -4.21 7.21
CA LEU A 237 -8.20 -4.50 6.37
C LEU A 237 -8.60 -5.98 6.44
N ARG A 238 -7.63 -6.90 6.46
CA ARG A 238 -7.92 -8.35 6.56
C ARG A 238 -8.20 -8.83 8.00
N HIS A 239 -7.78 -8.07 9.02
CA HIS A 239 -7.92 -8.48 10.43
C HIS A 239 -9.08 -7.82 11.18
N ALA A 240 -9.60 -6.66 10.73
CA ALA A 240 -10.66 -5.97 11.44
C ALA A 240 -11.59 -5.11 10.57
N ASP A 241 -12.89 -5.19 10.89
CA ASP A 241 -13.94 -4.28 10.40
C ASP A 241 -13.93 -2.89 11.07
N ASN A 242 -13.02 -2.62 12.01
CA ASN A 242 -13.03 -1.38 12.78
C ASN A 242 -12.09 -0.31 12.19
N ILE A 243 -12.67 0.85 11.85
CA ILE A 243 -12.25 1.65 10.69
C ILE A 243 -11.87 3.11 11.04
N GLN A 244 -12.25 3.61 12.22
CA GLN A 244 -12.38 5.04 12.52
C GLN A 244 -11.11 5.93 12.47
N LYS A 245 -9.88 5.38 12.35
CA LYS A 245 -8.62 6.18 12.41
C LYS A 245 -7.65 5.91 11.24
N LYS A 246 -8.19 5.49 10.09
CA LYS A 246 -7.42 5.11 8.90
C LYS A 246 -7.19 6.28 7.93
N THR A 247 -8.12 7.23 7.86
CA THR A 247 -8.17 8.26 6.80
C THR A 247 -6.94 9.17 6.76
N GLU A 248 -6.51 9.70 7.91
CA GLU A 248 -5.35 10.59 7.98
C GLU A 248 -4.07 9.92 7.42
N LEU A 249 -3.88 8.62 7.65
CA LEU A 249 -2.71 7.90 7.13
C LEU A 249 -2.76 7.79 5.60
N ILE A 250 -3.93 7.44 5.04
CA ILE A 250 -4.14 7.33 3.59
C ILE A 250 -3.91 8.70 2.92
N PHE A 251 -4.40 9.78 3.53
CA PHE A 251 -4.21 11.12 3.01
C PHE A 251 -2.73 11.51 2.89
N TYR A 252 -1.92 11.28 3.93
CA TYR A 252 -0.48 11.58 3.83
C TYR A 252 0.27 10.62 2.88
N MET A 253 -0.23 9.41 2.63
CA MET A 253 0.30 8.59 1.53
C MET A 253 0.04 9.26 0.17
N GLU A 254 -1.16 9.80 -0.06
CA GLU A 254 -1.48 10.52 -1.30
C GLU A 254 -0.68 11.83 -1.45
N GLU A 255 -0.37 12.54 -0.37
CA GLU A 255 0.57 13.67 -0.37
C GLU A 255 1.94 13.27 -0.92
N LEU A 256 2.52 12.20 -0.36
CA LEU A 256 3.83 11.70 -0.80
C LEU A 256 3.79 11.23 -2.26
N ARG A 257 2.71 10.54 -2.67
CA ARG A 257 2.50 10.14 -4.08
C ARG A 257 2.43 11.37 -4.99
N ALA A 258 1.70 12.41 -4.58
CA ALA A 258 1.60 13.66 -5.33
C ALA A 258 2.96 14.39 -5.43
N HIS A 259 3.77 14.36 -4.37
CA HIS A 259 5.12 14.91 -4.40
C HIS A 259 6.03 14.19 -5.39
N VAL A 260 6.01 12.85 -5.43
CA VAL A 260 6.79 12.08 -6.41
C VAL A 260 6.35 12.40 -7.83
N ARG A 261 5.04 12.50 -8.10
CA ARG A 261 4.53 12.86 -9.44
C ARG A 261 4.92 14.29 -9.83
N LYS A 262 4.78 15.25 -8.92
CA LYS A 262 5.05 16.67 -9.19
C LYS A 262 6.53 16.98 -9.33
N TYR A 263 7.37 16.36 -8.48
CA TYR A 263 8.81 16.60 -8.42
C TYR A 263 9.63 15.46 -9.04
N GLY A 264 9.01 14.61 -9.87
CA GLY A 264 9.68 13.54 -10.61
C GLY A 264 10.95 14.00 -11.35
N PRO A 265 10.92 15.13 -12.10
CA PRO A 265 12.12 15.65 -12.75
C PRO A 265 13.27 16.00 -11.80
N VAL A 266 12.97 16.38 -10.55
CA VAL A 266 14.00 16.64 -9.51
C VAL A 266 14.69 15.34 -9.12
N MET A 267 13.92 14.27 -8.93
CA MET A 267 14.45 12.94 -8.62
C MET A 267 15.25 12.39 -9.81
N GLN A 268 14.72 12.48 -11.03
CA GLN A 268 15.39 12.06 -12.25
C GLN A 268 16.75 12.75 -12.41
N ARG A 269 16.78 14.08 -12.30
CA ARG A 269 18.02 14.87 -12.39
C ARG A 269 19.06 14.39 -11.38
N TYR A 270 18.66 14.21 -10.12
CA TYR A 270 19.56 13.76 -9.07
C TYR A 270 20.16 12.38 -9.36
N TYR A 271 19.33 11.40 -9.72
CA TYR A 271 19.80 10.02 -9.94
C TYR A 271 20.52 9.82 -11.28
N VAL A 272 20.23 10.62 -12.31
CA VAL A 272 21.05 10.65 -13.55
C VAL A 272 22.48 11.11 -13.23
N GLN A 273 22.65 12.14 -12.40
CA GLN A 273 23.99 12.57 -11.95
C GLN A 273 24.67 11.51 -11.08
N TYR A 274 23.91 10.82 -10.23
CA TYR A 274 24.44 9.75 -9.38
C TYR A 274 24.95 8.57 -10.21
N LEU A 275 24.14 8.10 -11.16
CA LEU A 275 24.45 7.00 -12.07
C LEU A 275 25.69 7.31 -12.92
N SER A 276 25.69 8.46 -13.61
CA SER A 276 26.79 8.85 -14.52
C SER A 276 28.08 9.22 -13.81
N GLY A 277 27.99 9.81 -12.61
CA GLY A 277 29.14 10.35 -11.88
C GLY A 277 29.75 9.38 -10.87
N PHE A 278 28.94 8.77 -10.01
CA PHE A 278 29.44 7.95 -8.91
C PHE A 278 29.34 6.45 -9.22
N ASP A 279 28.14 5.97 -9.54
CA ASP A 279 27.89 4.54 -9.69
C ASP A 279 28.70 3.94 -10.84
N ALA A 280 28.78 4.64 -11.97
CA ALA A 280 29.59 4.23 -13.11
C ALA A 280 31.07 4.05 -12.76
N VAL A 281 31.63 4.95 -11.94
CA VAL A 281 33.04 4.90 -11.54
C VAL A 281 33.30 3.72 -10.62
N VAL A 282 32.49 3.56 -9.57
CA VAL A 282 32.65 2.49 -8.58
C VAL A 282 32.39 1.11 -9.20
N LEU A 283 31.37 0.99 -10.07
CA LEU A 283 31.11 -0.27 -10.77
C LEU A 283 32.26 -0.62 -11.71
N ASN A 284 32.77 0.34 -12.48
CA ASN A 284 33.89 0.10 -13.38
C ASN A 284 35.14 -0.35 -12.61
N GLU A 285 35.47 0.30 -11.49
CA GLU A 285 36.60 -0.11 -10.64
C GLU A 285 36.42 -1.54 -10.14
N LEU A 286 35.23 -1.93 -9.68
CA LEU A 286 34.98 -3.29 -9.22
C LEU A 286 35.12 -4.30 -10.37
N VAL A 287 34.55 -4.02 -11.54
CA VAL A 287 34.60 -4.90 -12.71
C VAL A 287 36.04 -5.13 -13.18
N GLN A 288 36.88 -4.08 -13.21
CA GLN A 288 38.29 -4.21 -13.60
C GLN A 288 39.13 -5.04 -12.61
N ASN A 289 38.68 -5.15 -11.36
CA ASN A 289 39.35 -5.94 -10.31
C ASN A 289 38.92 -7.41 -10.30
N LEU A 290 37.99 -7.83 -11.18
CA LEU A 290 37.61 -9.24 -11.31
C LEU A 290 38.70 -10.02 -12.05
N SER A 291 39.27 -11.04 -11.41
CA SER A 291 40.37 -11.84 -11.99
C SER A 291 39.91 -12.81 -13.07
N VAL A 292 38.66 -13.28 -13.00
CA VAL A 292 38.06 -14.21 -13.96
C VAL A 292 36.61 -13.80 -14.19
N CYS A 293 36.27 -13.50 -15.45
CA CYS A 293 34.91 -13.19 -15.88
C CYS A 293 34.73 -13.75 -17.30
N PRO A 294 33.75 -14.63 -17.55
CA PRO A 294 33.45 -15.07 -18.91
C PRO A 294 32.92 -13.93 -19.78
N GLU A 295 32.90 -14.16 -21.10
CA GLU A 295 32.58 -13.15 -22.11
C GLU A 295 31.16 -12.59 -21.94
N ASP A 296 30.16 -13.44 -21.74
CA ASP A 296 28.75 -13.05 -21.60
C ASP A 296 28.55 -12.11 -20.39
N GLU A 297 29.10 -12.46 -19.22
CA GLU A 297 29.04 -11.63 -18.01
C GLU A 297 29.81 -10.31 -18.20
N SER A 298 30.95 -10.36 -18.90
CA SER A 298 31.78 -9.17 -19.18
C SER A 298 31.07 -8.18 -20.10
N ILE A 299 30.37 -8.67 -21.13
CA ILE A 299 29.55 -7.86 -22.04
C ILE A 299 28.44 -7.15 -21.26
N ILE A 300 27.73 -7.86 -20.39
CA ILE A 300 26.65 -7.30 -19.58
C ILE A 300 27.19 -6.21 -18.63
N MET A 301 28.26 -6.50 -17.88
CA MET A 301 28.82 -5.54 -16.93
C MET A 301 29.39 -4.29 -17.62
N SER A 302 30.02 -4.45 -18.79
CA SER A 302 30.50 -3.33 -19.61
C SER A 302 29.33 -2.49 -20.15
N SER A 303 28.23 -3.14 -20.54
CA SER A 303 27.00 -2.47 -20.97
C SER A 303 26.41 -1.59 -19.87
N PHE A 304 26.45 -2.03 -18.60
CA PHE A 304 26.01 -1.21 -17.47
C PHE A 304 26.81 0.10 -17.35
N VAL A 305 28.15 0.00 -17.38
CA VAL A 305 29.03 1.18 -17.29
C VAL A 305 28.80 2.13 -18.47
N ASN A 306 28.71 1.60 -19.69
CA ASN A 306 28.45 2.40 -20.89
C ASN A 306 27.10 3.11 -20.83
N THR A 307 26.05 2.40 -20.37
CA THR A 307 24.72 2.97 -20.23
C THR A 307 24.73 4.12 -19.21
N MET A 308 25.31 3.91 -18.03
CA MET A 308 25.36 4.93 -16.98
C MET A 308 26.17 6.16 -17.38
N THR A 309 27.35 5.96 -17.99
CA THR A 309 28.22 7.08 -18.43
C THR A 309 27.63 7.90 -19.57
N SER A 310 26.72 7.32 -20.37
CA SER A 310 26.03 8.04 -21.44
C SER A 310 24.94 9.01 -20.94
N LEU A 311 24.56 8.92 -19.66
CA LEU A 311 23.50 9.74 -19.09
C LEU A 311 23.98 11.18 -18.83
N SER A 312 23.09 12.14 -19.07
CA SER A 312 23.34 13.53 -18.73
C SER A 312 22.09 14.26 -18.27
N VAL A 313 22.29 15.31 -17.47
CA VAL A 313 21.21 16.17 -16.98
C VAL A 313 20.41 16.81 -18.11
N LYS A 314 21.06 17.04 -19.26
CA LYS A 314 20.41 17.61 -20.45
C LYS A 314 19.23 16.78 -20.93
N GLN A 315 19.33 15.45 -20.87
CA GLN A 315 18.23 14.55 -21.25
C GLN A 315 17.01 14.73 -20.35
N VAL A 316 17.21 15.03 -19.07
CA VAL A 316 16.12 15.34 -18.13
C VAL A 316 15.50 16.70 -18.44
N GLU A 317 16.32 17.70 -18.75
CA GLU A 317 15.87 19.05 -19.13
C GLU A 317 15.07 19.03 -20.45
N ASP A 318 15.49 18.18 -21.39
CA ASP A 318 14.84 17.96 -22.68
C ASP A 318 13.57 17.06 -22.56
N GLY A 319 13.32 16.49 -21.37
CA GLY A 319 12.15 15.66 -21.10
C GLY A 319 12.18 14.29 -21.80
N GLU A 320 13.36 13.72 -22.01
CA GLU A 320 13.52 12.40 -22.62
C GLU A 320 12.85 11.31 -21.79
N VAL A 321 12.27 10.33 -22.49
CA VAL A 321 11.72 9.12 -21.87
C VAL A 321 12.83 8.09 -21.75
N PHE A 322 13.33 7.90 -20.53
CA PHE A 322 14.32 6.89 -20.22
C PHE A 322 13.71 5.48 -20.21
N ASP A 323 14.51 4.47 -20.55
CA ASP A 323 14.12 3.06 -20.46
C ASP A 323 15.30 2.20 -20.01
N PHE A 324 15.26 1.75 -18.75
CA PHE A 324 16.27 0.87 -18.16
C PHE A 324 15.75 -0.55 -17.95
N ARG A 325 14.63 -0.95 -18.59
CA ARG A 325 14.09 -2.31 -18.47
C ARG A 325 15.10 -3.36 -18.92
N GLY A 326 15.83 -3.08 -20.01
CA GLY A 326 16.92 -3.92 -20.51
C GLY A 326 18.01 -4.12 -19.45
N MET A 327 18.54 -3.01 -18.90
CA MET A 327 19.57 -3.04 -17.86
C MET A 327 19.13 -3.80 -16.60
N ARG A 328 17.89 -3.59 -16.13
CA ARG A 328 17.35 -4.33 -14.98
C ARG A 328 17.21 -5.82 -15.25
N LEU A 329 16.74 -6.19 -16.44
CA LEU A 329 16.61 -7.59 -16.82
C LEU A 329 17.97 -8.26 -17.02
N ASP A 330 18.97 -7.55 -17.54
CA ASP A 330 20.34 -8.04 -17.67
C ASP A 330 20.99 -8.24 -16.30
N TRP A 331 20.72 -7.39 -15.31
CA TRP A 331 21.14 -7.66 -13.93
C TRP A 331 20.50 -8.94 -13.39
N PHE A 332 19.23 -9.16 -13.68
CA PHE A 332 18.55 -10.40 -13.30
C PHE A 332 19.15 -11.63 -14.02
N ARG A 333 19.49 -11.53 -15.31
CA ARG A 333 20.21 -12.58 -16.04
C ARG A 333 21.57 -12.86 -15.41
N LEU A 334 22.34 -11.83 -15.09
CA LEU A 334 23.64 -11.94 -14.46
C LEU A 334 23.55 -12.61 -13.08
N GLN A 335 22.52 -12.29 -12.28
CA GLN A 335 22.24 -13.02 -11.04
C GLN A 335 22.06 -14.52 -11.29
N ALA A 336 21.32 -14.91 -12.33
CA ALA A 336 21.12 -16.32 -12.67
C ALA A 336 22.44 -17.01 -13.09
N TYR A 337 23.24 -16.36 -13.95
CA TYR A 337 24.52 -16.91 -14.41
C TYR A 337 25.52 -17.11 -13.28
N THR A 338 25.55 -16.19 -12.32
CA THR A 338 26.55 -16.16 -11.24
C THR A 338 26.08 -16.83 -9.94
N SER A 339 24.81 -17.26 -9.85
CA SER A 339 24.26 -17.94 -8.67
C SER A 339 24.21 -19.47 -8.77
N VAL A 340 24.47 -20.04 -9.96
CA VAL A 340 24.47 -21.50 -10.14
C VAL A 340 25.74 -22.14 -9.57
N SER A 341 25.62 -23.41 -9.15
CA SER A 341 26.80 -24.13 -8.65
C SER A 341 27.87 -24.23 -9.74
N LYS A 342 29.13 -23.97 -9.37
CA LYS A 342 30.30 -24.01 -10.28
C LYS A 342 30.28 -22.94 -11.39
N ALA A 343 29.54 -21.84 -11.21
CA ALA A 343 29.69 -20.66 -12.06
C ALA A 343 31.15 -20.19 -12.04
N SER A 344 31.68 -19.77 -13.20
CA SER A 344 33.05 -19.26 -13.30
C SER A 344 33.22 -17.95 -12.51
N LEU A 345 32.17 -17.14 -12.44
CA LEU A 345 32.05 -15.97 -11.58
C LEU A 345 30.96 -16.24 -10.53
N GLY A 346 31.35 -16.54 -9.30
CA GLY A 346 30.41 -16.86 -8.22
C GLY A 346 29.98 -15.63 -7.43
N ILE A 347 28.68 -15.26 -7.47
CA ILE A 347 28.18 -14.09 -6.73
C ILE A 347 28.30 -14.26 -5.20
N SER A 348 28.38 -15.50 -4.72
CA SER A 348 28.62 -15.81 -3.31
C SER A 348 29.97 -15.29 -2.82
N ASP A 349 30.97 -15.25 -3.70
CA ASP A 349 32.33 -14.78 -3.42
C ASP A 349 32.46 -13.26 -3.67
N HIS A 350 31.53 -12.69 -4.47
CA HIS A 350 31.48 -11.27 -4.84
C HIS A 350 30.21 -10.57 -4.33
N LYS A 351 29.92 -10.68 -3.03
CA LYS A 351 28.68 -10.11 -2.43
C LYS A 351 28.54 -8.60 -2.60
N GLU A 352 29.65 -7.87 -2.59
CA GLU A 352 29.67 -6.42 -2.76
C GLU A 352 29.22 -5.99 -4.16
N LEU A 353 29.52 -6.79 -5.20
CA LEU A 353 28.98 -6.57 -6.54
C LEU A 353 27.44 -6.61 -6.52
N GLY A 354 26.86 -7.64 -5.90
CA GLY A 354 25.41 -7.78 -5.81
C GLY A 354 24.74 -6.63 -5.04
N LYS A 355 25.31 -6.23 -3.90
CA LYS A 355 24.81 -5.08 -3.11
C LYS A 355 24.88 -3.76 -3.88
N MET A 356 26.01 -3.50 -4.54
CA MET A 356 26.18 -2.30 -5.36
C MET A 356 25.19 -2.29 -6.52
N MET A 357 25.08 -3.41 -7.25
CA MET A 357 24.13 -3.50 -8.37
C MET A 357 22.69 -3.32 -7.91
N ASN A 358 22.29 -3.85 -6.75
CA ASN A 358 20.95 -3.60 -6.20
C ASN A 358 20.70 -2.10 -5.91
N THR A 359 21.73 -1.37 -5.49
CA THR A 359 21.68 0.09 -5.29
C THR A 359 21.56 0.82 -6.63
N ILE A 360 22.38 0.44 -7.61
CA ILE A 360 22.33 0.98 -8.98
C ILE A 360 20.96 0.74 -9.61
N ILE A 361 20.40 -0.47 -9.49
CA ILE A 361 19.06 -0.78 -10.01
C ILE A 361 18.00 0.09 -9.34
N PHE A 362 18.08 0.34 -8.03
CA PHE A 362 17.21 1.31 -7.38
C PHE A 362 17.36 2.71 -7.99
N HIS A 363 18.58 3.19 -8.22
CA HIS A 363 18.82 4.47 -8.87
C HIS A 363 18.21 4.54 -10.28
N THR A 364 18.29 3.47 -11.09
CA THR A 364 17.61 3.44 -12.40
C THR A 364 16.10 3.62 -12.25
N LYS A 365 15.47 2.96 -11.26
CA LYS A 365 14.03 3.08 -11.02
C LYS A 365 13.60 4.49 -10.61
N MET A 366 14.50 5.26 -10.00
CA MET A 366 14.25 6.67 -9.66
C MET A 366 14.28 7.59 -10.87
N VAL A 367 14.72 7.08 -12.04
CA VAL A 367 14.73 7.80 -13.30
C VAL A 367 13.53 7.43 -14.18
N ASP A 368 13.31 6.13 -14.45
CA ASP A 368 12.28 5.69 -15.42
C ASP A 368 11.04 5.01 -14.81
N SER A 369 11.11 4.53 -13.56
CA SER A 369 10.06 3.71 -12.94
C SER A 369 9.39 4.38 -11.73
N LEU A 370 9.37 5.71 -11.61
CA LEU A 370 8.72 6.39 -10.47
C LEU A 370 7.24 6.02 -10.33
N VAL A 371 6.52 5.91 -11.44
CA VAL A 371 5.09 5.52 -11.45
C VAL A 371 4.91 4.07 -10.99
N GLU A 372 5.72 3.15 -11.52
CA GLU A 372 5.70 1.73 -11.12
C GLU A 372 6.06 1.57 -9.63
N MET A 373 7.05 2.33 -9.15
CA MET A 373 7.46 2.34 -7.74
C MET A 373 6.34 2.82 -6.81
N LEU A 374 5.56 3.82 -7.23
CA LEU A 374 4.37 4.24 -6.49
C LEU A 374 3.31 3.12 -6.42
N VAL A 375 3.14 2.34 -7.49
CA VAL A 375 2.23 1.17 -7.48
C VAL A 375 2.76 0.07 -6.57
N GLU A 376 4.04 -0.31 -6.72
CA GLU A 376 4.70 -1.36 -5.92
C GLU A 376 4.59 -1.10 -4.40
N THR A 377 4.83 0.15 -3.99
CA THR A 377 4.97 0.52 -2.58
C THR A 377 3.71 1.08 -1.94
N SER A 378 2.72 1.56 -2.71
CA SER A 378 1.53 2.23 -2.12
C SER A 378 0.21 1.95 -2.80
N ASP A 379 0.15 0.97 -3.70
CA ASP A 379 -1.14 0.56 -4.22
C ASP A 379 -2.08 0.07 -3.11
N LEU A 380 -3.33 0.54 -3.21
CA LEU A 380 -4.42 0.28 -2.28
C LEU A 380 -5.71 -0.10 -3.05
N SER A 381 -5.56 -0.59 -4.28
CA SER A 381 -6.61 -1.17 -5.12
C SER A 381 -7.44 -2.27 -4.43
N ILE A 382 -6.91 -2.86 -3.35
CA ILE A 382 -7.63 -3.78 -2.46
C ILE A 382 -8.96 -3.20 -1.95
N PHE A 383 -9.07 -1.87 -1.85
CA PHE A 383 -10.31 -1.20 -1.46
C PHE A 383 -11.42 -1.26 -2.52
N CYS A 384 -11.18 -1.79 -3.72
CA CYS A 384 -12.21 -1.90 -4.78
C CYS A 384 -13.52 -2.56 -4.30
N ARG A 385 -13.46 -3.42 -3.27
CA ARG A 385 -14.61 -4.17 -2.77
C ARG A 385 -15.27 -3.61 -1.48
N ALA A 386 -14.57 -2.86 -0.63
CA ALA A 386 -15.14 -2.43 0.67
C ALA A 386 -14.45 -1.22 1.33
N PHE A 387 -15.05 -0.02 1.27
CA PHE A 387 -14.62 1.13 2.11
C PHE A 387 -15.63 2.28 2.31
N GLU A 388 -16.87 2.17 1.82
CA GLU A 388 -17.91 3.22 1.96
C GLU A 388 -18.19 3.58 3.42
N LYS A 389 -18.19 2.58 4.31
CA LYS A 389 -18.31 2.76 5.76
C LYS A 389 -17.16 3.60 6.34
N MET A 390 -15.95 3.50 5.78
CA MET A 390 -14.81 4.32 6.22
C MET A 390 -15.00 5.78 5.85
N PHE A 391 -15.53 6.02 4.66
CA PHE A 391 -15.86 7.35 4.18
C PHE A 391 -16.96 8.00 5.04
N GLN A 392 -18.04 7.29 5.35
CA GLN A 392 -19.11 7.82 6.21
C GLN A 392 -18.59 8.23 7.60
N GLN A 393 -17.83 7.36 8.26
CA GLN A 393 -17.21 7.66 9.56
C GLN A 393 -16.24 8.85 9.49
N CYS A 394 -15.57 9.03 8.35
CA CYS A 394 -14.69 10.17 8.12
C CYS A 394 -15.46 11.49 8.00
N LEU A 395 -16.59 11.50 7.29
CA LEU A 395 -17.41 12.71 7.12
C LEU A 395 -18.11 13.13 8.42
N GLU A 396 -18.49 12.17 9.27
CA GLU A 396 -19.15 12.43 10.56
C GLU A 396 -18.23 13.13 11.58
N LEU A 397 -16.90 12.96 11.46
CA LEU A 397 -15.93 13.51 12.41
C LEU A 397 -15.16 14.70 11.79
N PRO A 398 -15.38 15.95 12.23
CA PRO A 398 -14.77 17.15 11.63
C PRO A 398 -13.24 17.11 11.49
N SER A 399 -12.53 16.56 12.48
CA SER A 399 -11.07 16.46 12.42
C SER A 399 -10.56 15.42 11.42
N GLN A 400 -11.42 14.51 10.96
CA GLN A 400 -11.10 13.53 9.92
C GLN A 400 -11.65 13.95 8.56
N SER A 401 -12.77 14.69 8.50
CA SER A 401 -13.37 15.16 7.24
C SER A 401 -12.41 16.00 6.40
N ARG A 402 -11.42 16.64 7.04
CA ARG A 402 -10.23 17.25 6.41
C ARG A 402 -9.53 16.35 5.39
N HIS A 403 -9.50 15.06 5.65
CA HIS A 403 -8.77 14.06 4.87
C HIS A 403 -9.67 13.29 3.90
N SER A 404 -10.97 13.64 3.79
CA SER A 404 -11.96 12.88 3.02
C SER A 404 -11.66 12.74 1.52
N ILE A 405 -10.87 13.65 0.93
CA ILE A 405 -10.48 13.62 -0.48
C ILE A 405 -9.61 12.40 -0.81
N CYS A 406 -8.99 11.75 0.18
CA CYS A 406 -8.24 10.54 -0.04
C CYS A 406 -9.10 9.40 -0.60
N PHE A 407 -10.41 9.37 -0.31
CA PHE A 407 -11.31 8.32 -0.80
C PHE A 407 -11.58 8.41 -2.32
N PRO A 408 -11.95 9.58 -2.89
CA PRO A 408 -11.90 9.79 -4.34
C PRO A 408 -10.54 9.49 -4.95
N LEU A 409 -9.43 9.93 -4.32
CA LEU A 409 -8.08 9.69 -4.84
C LEU A 409 -7.74 8.20 -4.90
N LEU A 410 -8.15 7.40 -3.92
CA LEU A 410 -7.98 5.94 -3.93
C LEU A 410 -8.70 5.26 -5.10
N CYS A 411 -9.76 5.85 -5.66
CA CYS A 411 -10.43 5.29 -6.83
C CYS A 411 -9.49 5.23 -8.05
N THR A 412 -8.47 6.10 -8.10
CA THR A 412 -7.43 6.07 -9.15
C THR A 412 -6.56 4.81 -9.10
N HIS A 413 -6.57 4.08 -7.98
CA HIS A 413 -5.73 2.90 -7.79
C HIS A 413 -6.32 1.64 -8.42
N PHE A 414 -7.64 1.60 -8.65
CA PHE A 414 -8.35 0.35 -8.89
C PHE A 414 -7.88 -0.39 -10.14
N MET A 415 -7.44 0.33 -11.17
CA MET A 415 -6.95 -0.31 -12.40
C MET A 415 -5.67 -1.12 -12.16
N SER A 416 -4.92 -0.80 -11.10
CA SER A 416 -3.69 -1.51 -10.73
C SER A 416 -3.91 -2.96 -10.28
N CYS A 417 -5.14 -3.35 -9.88
CA CYS A 417 -5.41 -4.75 -9.51
C CYS A 417 -5.87 -5.63 -10.66
N THR A 418 -5.91 -5.10 -11.88
CA THR A 418 -6.27 -5.83 -13.09
C THR A 418 -5.07 -6.57 -13.67
N HIS A 419 -5.33 -7.63 -14.44
CA HIS A 419 -4.29 -8.38 -15.12
C HIS A 419 -4.70 -8.62 -16.58
N GLU A 420 -3.75 -8.57 -17.51
CA GLU A 420 -3.99 -8.78 -18.96
C GLU A 420 -4.61 -10.15 -19.29
N LEU A 421 -4.46 -11.12 -18.39
CA LEU A 421 -5.01 -12.49 -18.50
C LEU A 421 -6.44 -12.62 -17.95
N CYS A 422 -6.98 -11.56 -17.35
CA CYS A 422 -8.35 -11.52 -16.85
C CYS A 422 -9.01 -10.20 -17.33
N PRO A 423 -9.16 -9.96 -18.65
CA PRO A 423 -9.82 -8.75 -19.14
C PRO A 423 -11.31 -8.68 -18.74
N GLU A 424 -11.93 -9.82 -18.40
CA GLU A 424 -13.35 -9.95 -18.07
C GLU A 424 -13.76 -9.20 -16.79
N GLU A 425 -12.82 -8.94 -15.88
CA GLU A 425 -13.10 -8.13 -14.68
C GLU A 425 -12.97 -6.61 -14.92
N VAL A 426 -12.45 -6.19 -16.08
CA VAL A 426 -12.16 -4.80 -16.41
C VAL A 426 -13.32 -4.15 -17.19
N HIS A 427 -13.82 -4.81 -18.24
CA HIS A 427 -14.79 -4.23 -19.19
C HIS A 427 -16.13 -4.98 -19.23
N THR A 428 -17.18 -4.23 -19.54
CA THR A 428 -18.42 -4.77 -20.09
C THR A 428 -18.19 -5.12 -21.57
N HIS A 429 -18.36 -6.39 -21.95
CA HIS A 429 -18.78 -6.68 -23.32
C HIS A 429 -20.31 -6.63 -23.34
N THR A 430 -20.83 -5.72 -24.16
CA THR A 430 -22.24 -5.56 -24.47
C THR A 430 -22.92 -6.90 -24.76
N HIS A 431 -24.09 -7.10 -24.16
CA HIS A 431 -25.05 -8.19 -24.37
C HIS A 431 -24.80 -9.50 -23.62
N THR A 432 -25.07 -9.53 -22.30
CA THR A 432 -25.92 -10.60 -21.74
C THR A 432 -26.56 -10.13 -20.44
N HIS A 433 -27.89 -10.15 -20.40
CA HIS A 433 -28.68 -9.93 -19.19
C HIS A 433 -28.62 -11.18 -18.30
N THR A 434 -27.62 -11.26 -17.41
CA THR A 434 -27.72 -12.16 -16.26
C THR A 434 -27.34 -11.41 -14.99
N HIS A 435 -28.33 -11.30 -14.10
CA HIS A 435 -28.31 -10.59 -12.83
C HIS A 435 -27.44 -11.30 -11.78
N THR A 436 -26.11 -11.26 -11.93
CA THR A 436 -25.20 -11.41 -10.79
C THR A 436 -24.20 -10.26 -10.82
N ALA A 437 -24.21 -9.46 -9.76
CA ALA A 437 -23.46 -8.22 -9.62
C ALA A 437 -21.93 -8.45 -9.57
N ARG A 438 -21.30 -8.80 -10.69
CA ARG A 438 -19.87 -8.56 -10.88
C ARG A 438 -19.70 -7.07 -11.13
N HIS A 439 -19.37 -6.33 -10.09
CA HIS A 439 -18.93 -4.95 -10.25
C HIS A 439 -17.60 -4.97 -11.03
N HIS A 440 -17.65 -4.63 -12.32
CA HIS A 440 -16.46 -4.39 -13.14
C HIS A 440 -15.61 -3.30 -12.48
N ILE A 441 -14.31 -3.53 -12.39
CA ILE A 441 -13.39 -2.72 -11.57
C ILE A 441 -13.37 -1.25 -12.07
N GLY A 442 -13.47 -1.06 -13.39
CA GLY A 442 -13.55 0.25 -14.06
C GLY A 442 -14.76 1.06 -13.60
N ASP A 443 -15.96 0.57 -13.91
CA ASP A 443 -17.23 1.23 -13.56
C ASP A 443 -17.37 1.45 -12.05
N ARG A 444 -16.88 0.51 -11.23
CA ARG A 444 -16.89 0.65 -9.77
C ARG A 444 -16.04 1.83 -9.31
N SER A 445 -14.86 2.02 -9.89
CA SER A 445 -13.99 3.16 -9.56
C SER A 445 -14.66 4.51 -9.87
N LEU A 446 -15.33 4.62 -11.01
CA LEU A 446 -16.05 5.83 -11.44
C LEU A 446 -17.26 6.09 -10.53
N SER A 447 -18.07 5.05 -10.29
CA SER A 447 -19.26 5.13 -9.45
C SER A 447 -18.93 5.58 -8.02
N LEU A 448 -17.88 5.01 -7.43
CA LEU A 448 -17.44 5.38 -6.09
C LEU A 448 -16.84 6.78 -6.05
N CYS A 449 -15.98 7.15 -7.00
CA CYS A 449 -15.44 8.50 -7.08
C CYS A 449 -16.55 9.55 -7.15
N ASN A 450 -17.54 9.34 -8.02
CA ASN A 450 -18.70 10.22 -8.12
C ASN A 450 -19.47 10.30 -6.80
N MET A 451 -19.76 9.16 -6.17
CA MET A 451 -20.52 9.11 -4.92
C MET A 451 -19.80 9.86 -3.79
N PHE A 452 -18.48 9.68 -3.63
CA PHE A 452 -17.74 10.38 -2.58
C PHE A 452 -17.74 11.89 -2.77
N LEU A 453 -17.47 12.37 -3.99
CA LEU A 453 -17.46 13.81 -4.27
C LEU A 453 -18.85 14.44 -4.06
N ASP A 454 -19.90 13.73 -4.46
CA ASP A 454 -21.28 14.16 -4.26
C ASP A 454 -21.66 14.23 -2.78
N GLU A 455 -21.32 13.22 -1.97
CA GLU A 455 -21.59 13.23 -0.52
C GLU A 455 -20.77 14.27 0.24
N MET A 456 -19.50 14.49 -0.15
CA MET A 456 -18.69 15.60 0.38
C MET A 456 -19.37 16.95 0.12
N ALA A 457 -19.82 17.18 -1.11
CA ALA A 457 -20.50 18.42 -1.50
C ALA A 457 -21.85 18.60 -0.76
N LYS A 458 -22.66 17.54 -0.63
CA LYS A 458 -23.92 17.55 0.13
C LYS A 458 -23.69 17.90 1.59
N GLN A 459 -22.64 17.36 2.22
CA GLN A 459 -22.33 17.64 3.61
C GLN A 459 -21.89 19.10 3.80
N ALA A 460 -21.04 19.63 2.92
CA ALA A 460 -20.68 21.05 2.95
C ALA A 460 -21.89 21.96 2.75
N ARG A 461 -22.78 21.63 1.80
CA ARG A 461 -24.05 22.32 1.57
C ARG A 461 -24.94 22.32 2.82
N ASN A 462 -25.04 21.20 3.53
CA ASN A 462 -25.82 21.11 4.77
C ASN A 462 -25.25 22.03 5.85
N LEU A 463 -23.92 21.98 6.07
CA LEU A 463 -23.24 22.86 7.02
C LEU A 463 -23.44 24.35 6.69
N ILE A 464 -23.37 24.73 5.41
CA ILE A 464 -23.65 26.10 4.96
C ILE A 464 -25.12 26.49 5.24
N THR A 465 -26.07 25.59 5.00
CA THR A 465 -27.50 25.83 5.27
C THR A 465 -27.75 26.09 6.76
N ASP A 466 -27.12 25.31 7.63
CA ASP A 466 -27.24 25.46 9.08
C ASP A 466 -26.61 26.79 9.54
N ILE A 467 -25.45 27.16 8.99
CA ILE A 467 -24.82 28.47 9.24
C ILE A 467 -25.73 29.61 8.78
N CYS A 468 -26.31 29.53 7.59
CA CYS A 468 -27.26 30.53 7.10
C CYS A 468 -28.46 30.66 8.05
N THR A 469 -28.98 29.55 8.57
CA THR A 469 -30.10 29.55 9.52
C THR A 469 -29.74 30.26 10.84
N GLU A 470 -28.56 29.98 11.39
CA GLU A 470 -28.03 30.68 12.57
C GLU A 470 -27.87 32.19 12.30
N GLN A 471 -27.30 32.57 11.14
CA GLN A 471 -27.09 33.97 10.76
C GLN A 471 -28.41 34.73 10.51
N CYS A 472 -29.42 34.07 9.94
CA CYS A 472 -30.77 34.64 9.81
C CYS A 472 -31.38 34.92 11.19
N THR A 473 -31.22 33.98 12.14
CA THR A 473 -31.72 34.15 13.52
C THR A 473 -31.09 35.37 14.20
N LEU A 474 -29.77 35.57 14.03
CA LEU A 474 -29.06 36.75 14.56
C LEU A 474 -29.52 38.05 13.88
N SER A 475 -29.77 38.01 12.57
CA SER A 475 -30.30 39.15 11.81
C SER A 475 -31.69 39.55 12.32
N ASP A 476 -32.58 38.58 12.53
CA ASP A 476 -33.94 38.79 13.05
C ASP A 476 -33.96 39.37 14.46
N GLN A 477 -33.03 38.96 15.34
CA GLN A 477 -32.87 39.55 16.67
C GLN A 477 -32.53 41.05 16.60
N THR A 478 -31.66 41.41 15.66
CA THR A 478 -31.22 42.79 15.46
C THR A 478 -32.36 43.66 14.91
N ILE A 479 -33.09 43.16 13.90
CA ILE A 479 -34.26 43.83 13.31
C ILE A 479 -35.36 44.00 14.37
N SER A 480 -35.68 42.94 15.11
CA SER A 480 -36.73 42.98 16.15
C SER A 480 -36.43 44.00 17.25
N GLN A 481 -35.17 44.10 17.70
CA GLN A 481 -34.78 45.13 18.68
C GLN A 481 -34.82 46.55 18.11
N ALA A 482 -34.45 46.74 16.84
CA ALA A 482 -34.53 48.05 16.18
C ALA A 482 -35.99 48.51 15.99
N VAL A 483 -36.89 47.61 15.61
CA VAL A 483 -38.33 47.88 15.46
C VAL A 483 -38.98 48.19 16.81
N ASN A 484 -38.64 47.44 17.87
CA ASN A 484 -39.14 47.68 19.22
C ASN A 484 -38.66 49.01 19.82
N LYS A 485 -37.42 49.44 19.51
CA LYS A 485 -36.95 50.78 19.90
C LYS A 485 -37.69 51.91 19.18
N LYS A 486 -38.06 51.72 17.90
CA LYS A 486 -38.81 52.73 17.13
C LYS A 486 -40.29 52.82 17.53
N SER A 487 -40.90 51.72 18.01
CA SER A 487 -42.35 51.66 18.23
C SER A 487 -42.86 52.20 19.56
N LYS A 488 -42.01 52.70 20.48
CA LYS A 488 -42.39 53.27 21.80
C LYS A 488 -43.44 52.43 22.57
N LYS A 489 -43.51 51.11 22.38
CA LYS A 489 -44.40 50.26 23.18
C LYS A 489 -43.80 50.06 24.57
N ALA A 490 -44.26 50.86 25.52
CA ALA A 490 -44.14 50.57 26.94
C ALA A 490 -45.00 49.33 27.26
N THR A 491 -44.37 48.25 27.73
CA THR A 491 -44.83 47.35 28.80
C THR A 491 -44.02 46.06 28.76
N GLY A 492 -43.03 45.97 29.65
CA GLY A 492 -42.51 44.66 30.05
C GLY A 492 -43.60 43.91 30.81
N LYS A 493 -43.95 42.71 30.32
CA LYS A 493 -44.61 41.71 31.18
C LYS A 493 -43.54 41.22 32.16
N LYS A 494 -43.71 41.48 33.46
CA LYS A 494 -42.90 40.89 34.53
C LYS A 494 -42.92 39.37 34.38
N GLY A 495 -41.79 38.77 34.02
CA GLY A 495 -41.61 37.32 33.94
C GLY A 495 -40.89 36.79 32.69
N GLU A 496 -40.71 37.58 31.63
CA GLU A 496 -39.88 37.15 30.50
C GLU A 496 -38.38 37.35 30.82
N PRO A 497 -37.52 36.34 30.59
CA PRO A 497 -36.08 36.50 30.74
C PRO A 497 -35.59 37.63 29.82
N GLU A 498 -34.73 38.50 30.36
CA GLU A 498 -34.17 39.64 29.65
C GLU A 498 -33.43 39.14 28.39
N ARG A 499 -33.92 39.51 27.19
CA ARG A 499 -33.27 39.11 25.94
C ARG A 499 -31.88 39.75 25.88
N GLU A 500 -30.85 38.91 25.72
CA GLU A 500 -29.48 39.38 25.57
C GLU A 500 -29.35 40.37 24.40
N LYS A 501 -28.44 41.34 24.53
CA LYS A 501 -28.20 42.34 23.48
C LYS A 501 -27.44 41.69 22.31
N PRO A 502 -27.80 41.97 21.04
CA PRO A 502 -27.03 41.53 19.89
C PRO A 502 -25.57 41.93 20.03
N GLY A 503 -24.67 41.01 19.73
CA GLY A 503 -23.23 41.13 19.91
C GLY A 503 -22.72 40.43 21.18
N VAL A 504 -23.57 40.11 22.16
CA VAL A 504 -23.15 39.35 23.36
C VAL A 504 -22.72 37.93 22.98
N GLU A 505 -23.41 37.31 22.02
CA GLU A 505 -23.06 35.98 21.49
C GLU A 505 -21.66 35.94 20.86
N SER A 506 -21.17 37.09 20.39
CA SER A 506 -19.85 37.25 19.79
C SER A 506 -18.74 37.57 20.82
N MET A 507 -19.09 37.94 22.05
CA MET A 507 -18.14 38.26 23.13
C MET A 507 -17.60 36.99 23.80
N ARG A 508 -16.70 36.29 23.09
CA ARG A 508 -16.13 35.03 23.57
C ARG A 508 -15.22 35.21 24.79
N LYS A 509 -15.52 34.49 25.87
CA LYS A 509 -14.71 34.45 27.09
C LYS A 509 -13.57 33.42 27.04
N ASN A 510 -13.83 32.25 26.46
CA ASN A 510 -12.87 31.14 26.38
C ASN A 510 -13.16 30.29 25.14
N ARG A 511 -12.11 29.83 24.42
CA ARG A 511 -12.25 28.96 23.24
C ARG A 511 -12.70 27.53 23.55
N LEU A 512 -12.54 27.08 24.80
CA LEU A 512 -13.07 25.79 25.26
C LEU A 512 -14.60 25.76 25.33
N LEU A 513 -15.24 26.95 25.37
CA LEU A 513 -16.70 27.08 25.26
C LEU A 513 -17.08 27.06 23.78
N VAL A 514 -17.27 25.85 23.25
CA VAL A 514 -17.57 25.64 21.83
C VAL A 514 -19.06 25.84 21.57
N THR A 515 -19.40 26.93 20.86
CA THR A 515 -20.77 27.25 20.45
C THR A 515 -21.25 26.36 19.30
N ASN A 516 -22.54 26.41 18.95
CA ASN A 516 -23.03 25.71 17.76
C ASN A 516 -22.35 26.25 16.48
N LEU A 517 -22.26 27.57 16.36
CA LEU A 517 -21.61 28.24 15.23
C LEU A 517 -20.12 27.86 15.11
N ASP A 518 -19.41 27.67 16.23
CA ASP A 518 -18.04 27.14 16.24
C ASP A 518 -17.93 25.74 15.63
N LYS A 519 -18.85 24.83 16.00
CA LYS A 519 -18.87 23.45 15.48
C LYS A 519 -19.11 23.45 13.98
N LEU A 520 -20.10 24.22 13.53
CA LEU A 520 -20.44 24.34 12.11
C LEU A 520 -19.29 24.94 11.29
N HIS A 521 -18.71 26.06 11.75
CA HIS A 521 -17.58 26.69 11.07
C HIS A 521 -16.35 25.79 11.00
N THR A 522 -16.03 25.07 12.09
CA THR A 522 -14.90 24.13 12.11
C THR A 522 -15.15 22.96 11.16
N ALA A 523 -16.36 22.36 11.19
CA ALA A 523 -16.69 21.27 10.28
C ALA A 523 -16.66 21.71 8.81
N LEU A 524 -17.14 22.91 8.50
CA LEU A 524 -17.14 23.47 7.15
C LEU A 524 -15.71 23.75 6.66
N SER A 525 -14.87 24.38 7.48
CA SER A 525 -13.50 24.70 7.08
C SER A 525 -12.65 23.46 6.83
N GLU A 526 -12.78 22.43 7.67
CA GLU A 526 -12.08 21.16 7.49
C GLU A 526 -12.55 20.43 6.23
N LEU A 527 -13.85 20.33 6.00
CA LEU A 527 -14.37 19.69 4.79
C LEU A 527 -14.03 20.48 3.50
N CYS A 528 -14.09 21.81 3.55
CA CYS A 528 -13.71 22.65 2.41
C CYS A 528 -12.22 22.58 2.09
N PHE A 529 -11.34 22.36 3.08
CA PHE A 529 -9.93 22.04 2.81
C PHE A 529 -9.82 20.81 1.91
N SER A 530 -10.58 19.76 2.21
CA SER A 530 -10.64 18.52 1.43
C SER A 530 -11.19 18.72 0.01
N ILE A 531 -12.32 19.44 -0.13
CA ILE A 531 -12.95 19.72 -1.44
C ILE A 531 -12.02 20.56 -2.33
N ASN A 532 -11.26 21.50 -1.74
CA ASN A 532 -10.36 22.38 -2.49
C ASN A 532 -8.91 21.86 -2.53
N TYR A 533 -8.67 20.62 -2.08
CA TYR A 533 -7.33 20.06 -1.95
C TYR A 533 -6.64 19.86 -3.31
N VAL A 534 -7.35 19.26 -4.27
CA VAL A 534 -6.88 19.00 -5.63
C VAL A 534 -7.84 19.64 -6.64
N PRO A 535 -7.34 20.30 -7.71
CA PRO A 535 -8.22 20.91 -8.71
C PRO A 535 -9.10 19.90 -9.44
N ASN A 536 -8.53 18.77 -9.83
CA ASN A 536 -9.19 17.65 -10.49
C ASN A 536 -8.42 16.35 -10.23
N LEU A 537 -9.06 15.21 -10.48
CA LEU A 537 -8.42 13.90 -10.48
C LEU A 537 -8.89 13.07 -11.68
N ALA A 538 -7.97 12.27 -12.24
CA ALA A 538 -8.26 11.37 -13.35
C ALA A 538 -8.45 9.93 -12.82
N VAL A 539 -9.66 9.38 -12.98
CA VAL A 539 -10.00 8.00 -12.62
C VAL A 539 -10.39 7.28 -13.90
N TRP A 540 -9.61 6.28 -14.32
CA TRP A 540 -9.84 5.51 -15.54
C TRP A 540 -10.16 6.42 -16.75
N GLU A 541 -9.24 7.34 -17.06
CA GLU A 541 -9.35 8.36 -18.12
C GLU A 541 -10.51 9.38 -17.98
N HIS A 542 -11.32 9.31 -16.93
CA HIS A 542 -12.37 10.29 -16.66
C HIS A 542 -11.88 11.35 -15.67
N THR A 543 -12.11 12.63 -15.99
CA THR A 543 -11.70 13.74 -15.13
C THR A 543 -12.84 14.17 -14.21
N PHE A 544 -12.60 14.11 -12.90
CA PHE A 544 -13.52 14.58 -11.86
C PHE A 544 -13.02 15.90 -11.27
N THR A 545 -13.93 16.86 -11.07
CA THR A 545 -13.58 18.19 -10.54
C THR A 545 -14.36 18.45 -9.24
N PRO A 546 -13.75 18.23 -8.05
CA PRO A 546 -14.47 18.24 -6.77
C PRO A 546 -15.29 19.50 -6.49
N ARG A 547 -14.76 20.68 -6.82
CA ARG A 547 -15.44 21.98 -6.61
C ARG A 547 -16.75 22.13 -7.39
N GLU A 548 -16.88 21.51 -8.56
CA GLU A 548 -18.08 21.64 -9.38
C GLU A 548 -19.29 20.94 -8.73
N TYR A 549 -19.05 19.85 -7.99
CA TYR A 549 -20.09 19.21 -7.19
C TYR A 549 -20.63 20.17 -6.13
N LEU A 550 -19.74 20.91 -5.45
CA LEU A 550 -20.15 21.90 -4.44
C LEU A 550 -20.93 23.06 -5.09
N THR A 551 -20.44 23.62 -6.18
CA THR A 551 -21.12 24.71 -6.91
C THR A 551 -22.55 24.33 -7.26
N SER A 552 -22.74 23.17 -7.91
CA SER A 552 -24.06 22.67 -8.31
C SER A 552 -25.01 22.49 -7.11
N HIS A 553 -24.53 21.90 -6.01
CA HIS A 553 -25.34 21.73 -4.80
C HIS A 553 -25.71 23.06 -4.12
N LEU A 554 -24.84 24.07 -4.17
CA LEU A 554 -25.11 25.40 -3.63
C LEU A 554 -26.15 26.16 -4.45
N GLU A 555 -26.06 26.13 -5.78
CA GLU A 555 -27.05 26.75 -6.68
C GLU A 555 -28.46 26.17 -6.45
N ILE A 556 -28.56 24.84 -6.40
CA ILE A 556 -29.82 24.13 -6.14
C ILE A 556 -30.36 24.48 -4.75
N ARG A 557 -29.49 24.49 -3.72
CA ARG A 557 -29.92 24.79 -2.35
C ARG A 557 -30.31 26.24 -2.15
N PHE A 558 -29.63 27.19 -2.78
CA PHE A 558 -29.95 28.61 -2.61
C PHE A 558 -31.27 28.99 -3.30
N THR A 559 -31.62 28.26 -4.37
CA THR A 559 -32.91 28.41 -5.05
C THR A 559 -34.08 27.83 -4.26
N LYS A 560 -33.83 26.80 -3.43
CA LYS A 560 -34.82 26.10 -2.62
C LYS A 560 -35.07 26.82 -1.29
#